data_AF-A0A7Y3I9R1-F1
#
_entry.id   AF-A0A7Y3I9R1-F1
#
_cell.length_a   1.000
_cell.length_b   1.000
_cell.length_c   1.000
_cell.angle_alpha   90.00
_cell.angle_beta   90.00
_cell.angle_gamma   90.00
#
_symmetry.space_group_name_H-M   'P 1'
#
loop_
_entity.id
_entity.type
_entity.pdbx_description
1 polymer ?
#
loop_
_entity_poly.entity_id
_entity_poly.type
_entity_poly.pdbx_seq_one_letter_code
_entity_poly.pdbx_strand_id
1 'polypeptide(L)'
;MRLPVAREGLPFIAIATIILLAAAWWARGGQPSPLRSLAPLVAALILAFVVYFFRDPERTLPVGPGVVVSPADGRVLSVQPVSGEPFMDREATRITIFLSIFNVHVQR
;
A
#
# COMPACT_ATOMS: atom_id res chain seq x y z
N MET A 1 20.40 -5.56 1.09
CA MET A 1 19.30 -5.45 0.11
C MET A 1 18.10 -4.85 0.84
N ARG A 2 17.53 -3.74 0.36
CA ARG A 2 16.24 -3.26 0.87
C ARG A 2 15.16 -4.17 0.26
N LEU A 3 14.24 -4.66 1.09
CA LEU A 3 13.12 -5.45 0.59
C LEU A 3 12.23 -4.50 -0.24
N PRO A 4 11.71 -4.91 -1.42
CA PRO A 4 10.85 -4.07 -2.25
C PRO A 4 9.42 -3.92 -1.67
N VAL A 5 9.27 -4.12 -0.37
CA VAL A 5 8.01 -4.16 0.38
C VAL A 5 8.25 -3.52 1.75
N ALA A 6 7.29 -2.73 2.20
CA ALA A 6 7.27 -2.12 3.53
C ALA A 6 7.35 -3.18 4.63
N ARG A 7 8.10 -2.90 5.70
CA ARG A 7 8.28 -3.84 6.82
C ARG A 7 6.96 -4.12 7.54
N GLU A 8 6.12 -3.11 7.60
CA GLU A 8 4.77 -3.11 8.17
C GLU A 8 3.82 -4.01 7.36
N GLY A 9 4.14 -4.27 6.09
CA GLY A 9 3.40 -5.19 5.23
C GLY A 9 3.66 -6.67 5.50
N LEU A 10 4.78 -7.01 6.15
CA LEU A 10 5.19 -8.41 6.36
C LEU A 10 4.17 -9.25 7.15
N PRO A 11 3.57 -8.77 8.25
CA PRO A 11 2.53 -9.52 8.96
C PRO A 11 1.32 -9.83 8.07
N PHE A 12 0.90 -8.88 7.23
CA PHE A 12 -0.23 -9.06 6.33
C PHE A 12 0.06 -10.06 5.22
N ILE A 13 1.27 -10.01 4.66
CA ILE A 13 1.74 -10.99 3.66
C ILE A 13 1.81 -12.39 4.28
N ALA A 14 2.30 -12.52 5.52
CA ALA A 14 2.36 -13.79 6.22
C ALA A 14 0.96 -14.38 6.44
N ILE A 15 0.00 -13.58 6.92
CA ILE A 15 -1.39 -14.00 7.09
C ILE A 15 -2.02 -14.42 5.76
N ALA A 16 -1.87 -13.62 4.70
CA ALA A 16 -2.41 -13.94 3.38
C ALA A 16 -1.78 -15.24 2.81
N THR A 17 -0.50 -15.47 3.08
CA THR A 17 0.19 -16.71 2.70
C THR A 17 -0.37 -17.92 3.46
N ILE A 18 -0.59 -17.81 4.77
CA ILE A 18 -1.22 -18.88 5.57
C ILE A 18 -2.62 -19.19 5.05
N ILE A 19 -3.43 -18.18 4.72
CA ILE A 19 -4.76 -18.36 4.14
C ILE A 19 -4.69 -19.11 2.81
N LEU A 20 -3.75 -18.75 1.93
CA LEU A 20 -3.53 -19.44 0.66
C LEU A 20 -3.18 -20.91 0.88
N LEU A 21 -2.26 -21.21 1.80
CA LEU A 21 -1.86 -22.58 2.12
C LEU A 21 -3.03 -23.40 2.71
N ALA A 22 -3.83 -22.79 3.58
CA ALA A 22 -5.03 -23.42 4.15
C ALA A 22 -6.08 -23.71 3.07
N ALA A 23 -6.33 -22.75 2.15
CA ALA A 23 -7.24 -22.93 1.03
C ALA A 23 -6.77 -24.06 0.08
N ALA A 24 -5.47 -24.09 -0.23
CA ALA A 24 -4.86 -25.14 -1.05
C ALA A 24 -4.90 -26.52 -0.38
N TRP A 25 -4.73 -26.59 0.94
CA TRP A 25 -4.87 -27.83 1.70
C TRP A 25 -6.32 -28.32 1.71
N TRP A 26 -7.28 -27.43 1.97
CA TRP A 26 -8.70 -27.75 1.98
C TRP A 26 -9.22 -28.22 0.62
N ALA A 27 -8.69 -27.66 -0.48
CA ALA A 27 -9.04 -28.04 -1.84
C ALA A 27 -8.63 -29.50 -2.19
N ARG A 28 -7.63 -30.07 -1.52
CA ARG A 28 -7.14 -31.45 -1.75
C ARG A 28 -7.89 -32.52 -0.98
N GLY A 29 -8.52 -32.16 0.15
CA GLY A 29 -9.00 -33.11 1.16
C GLY A 29 -10.44 -33.63 1.01
N GLY A 30 -11.15 -33.38 -0.09
CA GLY A 30 -12.48 -33.97 -0.25
C GLY A 30 -13.08 -33.77 -1.64
N GLN A 31 -14.38 -34.01 -1.76
CA GLN A 31 -15.06 -34.01 -3.05
C GLN A 31 -14.85 -32.69 -3.81
N PRO A 32 -14.52 -32.74 -5.11
CA PRO A 32 -14.32 -31.55 -5.92
C PRO A 32 -15.63 -30.78 -6.01
N SER A 33 -15.60 -29.53 -5.58
CA SER A 33 -16.72 -28.59 -5.72
C SER A 33 -16.18 -27.25 -6.23
N PRO A 34 -16.98 -26.46 -6.97
CA PRO A 34 -16.53 -25.17 -7.51
C PRO A 34 -15.95 -24.24 -6.44
N LEU A 35 -16.54 -24.24 -5.25
CA LEU A 35 -16.08 -23.46 -4.12
C LEU A 35 -14.66 -23.86 -3.67
N ARG A 36 -14.39 -25.17 -3.59
CA ARG A 36 -13.06 -25.70 -3.21
C ARG A 36 -12.01 -25.40 -4.25
N SER A 37 -12.37 -25.52 -5.52
CA SER A 37 -11.45 -25.25 -6.63
C SER A 37 -11.13 -23.77 -6.79
N LEU A 38 -12.08 -22.86 -6.48
CA LEU A 38 -11.90 -21.42 -6.64
C LEU A 38 -11.22 -20.75 -5.43
N ALA A 39 -11.38 -21.31 -4.22
CA ALA A 39 -10.79 -20.77 -2.99
C ALA A 39 -9.27 -20.45 -3.08
N PRO A 40 -8.39 -21.35 -3.56
CA PRO A 40 -6.96 -21.04 -3.66
C PRO A 40 -6.67 -19.94 -4.69
N LEU A 41 -7.45 -19.84 -5.78
CA LEU A 41 -7.28 -18.77 -6.77
C LEU A 41 -7.61 -17.40 -6.14
N VAL A 42 -8.72 -17.31 -5.42
CA VAL A 42 -9.11 -16.08 -4.72
C VAL A 42 -8.08 -15.69 -3.66
N ALA A 43 -7.61 -16.66 -2.87
CA ALA A 43 -6.57 -16.43 -1.86
C ALA A 43 -5.24 -15.95 -2.50
N ALA A 44 -4.88 -16.50 -3.66
CA ALA A 44 -3.68 -16.09 -4.40
C ALA A 44 -3.80 -14.65 -4.93
N LEU A 45 -4.98 -14.26 -5.45
CA LEU A 45 -5.25 -12.89 -5.88
C LEU A 45 -5.16 -11.90 -4.70
N ILE A 46 -5.69 -12.28 -3.53
CA ILE A 46 -5.58 -11.48 -2.31
C ILE A 46 -4.12 -11.32 -1.91
N LEU A 47 -3.34 -12.42 -1.87
CA LEU A 47 -1.92 -12.35 -1.57
C LEU A 47 -1.16 -11.44 -2.54
N ALA A 48 -1.42 -11.58 -3.84
CA ALA A 48 -0.83 -10.72 -4.87
C ALA A 48 -1.18 -9.24 -4.65
N PHE A 49 -2.44 -8.95 -4.32
CA PHE A 49 -2.88 -7.59 -4.01
C PHE A 49 -2.20 -7.03 -2.75
N VAL A 50 -2.09 -7.82 -1.68
CA VAL A 50 -1.42 -7.40 -0.43
C VAL A 50 0.06 -7.08 -0.70
N VAL A 51 0.78 -7.94 -1.43
CA VAL A 51 2.17 -7.67 -1.83
C VAL A 51 2.26 -6.40 -2.67
N TYR A 52 1.35 -6.21 -3.63
CA TYR A 52 1.29 -5.01 -4.45
C TYR A 52 0.99 -3.73 -3.65
N PHE A 53 0.09 -3.81 -2.66
CA PHE A 53 -0.32 -2.68 -1.83
C PHE A 53 0.83 -2.17 -0.95
N PHE A 54 1.58 -3.09 -0.34
CA PHE A 54 2.71 -2.78 0.54
C PHE A 54 4.05 -2.63 -0.21
N ARG A 55 4.06 -2.57 -1.54
CA ARG A 55 5.30 -2.39 -2.31
C ARG A 55 6.01 -1.08 -1.92
N ASP A 56 7.33 -1.12 -1.84
CA ASP A 56 8.18 0.04 -1.56
C ASP A 56 9.28 0.17 -2.63
N PRO A 57 9.00 0.85 -3.76
CA PRO A 57 9.98 1.04 -4.81
C PRO A 57 11.04 2.08 -4.41
N GLU A 58 12.26 1.87 -4.88
CA GLU A 58 13.32 2.87 -4.78
C GLU A 58 12.93 4.13 -5.58
N ARG A 59 13.19 5.31 -5.01
CA ARG A 59 12.91 6.61 -5.65
C ARG A 59 14.18 7.44 -5.68
N THR A 60 14.45 8.05 -6.83
CA THR A 60 15.49 9.07 -6.97
C THR A 60 14.96 10.42 -6.52
N LEU A 61 15.58 11.01 -5.50
CA LEU A 61 15.18 12.32 -4.98
C LEU A 61 15.87 13.43 -5.78
N PRO A 62 15.16 14.50 -6.19
CA PRO A 62 15.79 15.70 -6.72
C PRO A 62 16.66 16.37 -5.64
N VAL A 63 17.81 16.91 -6.05
CA VAL A 63 18.79 17.54 -5.14
C VAL A 63 18.93 19.02 -5.51
N GLY A 64 18.87 19.89 -4.49
CA GLY A 64 19.06 21.33 -4.66
C GLY A 64 18.60 22.11 -3.42
N PRO A 65 19.06 23.38 -3.26
CA PRO A 65 18.62 24.21 -2.15
C PRO A 65 17.13 24.55 -2.27
N GLY A 66 16.39 24.42 -1.16
CA GLY A 66 14.97 24.76 -1.10
C GLY A 66 14.02 23.76 -1.79
N VAL A 67 14.51 22.59 -2.22
CA VAL A 67 13.66 21.57 -2.83
C VAL A 67 12.73 20.93 -1.80
N VAL A 68 11.44 20.93 -2.08
CA VAL A 68 10.40 20.21 -1.33
C VAL A 68 9.83 19.13 -2.24
N VAL A 69 9.74 17.89 -1.73
CA VAL A 69 9.21 16.74 -2.47
C VAL A 69 7.86 16.33 -1.93
N SER A 70 7.05 15.67 -2.77
CA SER A 70 5.78 15.09 -2.32
C SER A 70 6.04 13.99 -1.28
N PRO A 71 5.29 13.96 -0.16
CA PRO A 71 5.45 12.93 0.87
C PRO A 71 4.85 11.58 0.44
N ALA A 72 4.00 11.56 -0.59
CA ALA A 72 3.26 10.38 -1.01
C ALA A 72 2.95 10.38 -2.51
N ASP A 73 2.63 9.20 -3.04
CA ASP A 73 2.12 9.05 -4.41
C ASP A 73 0.62 9.30 -4.43
N GLY A 74 0.14 10.15 -5.34
CA GLY A 74 -1.29 10.30 -5.51
C GLY A 74 -1.70 11.48 -6.33
N ARG A 75 -2.99 11.78 -6.24
CA ARG A 75 -3.59 12.91 -6.95
C ARG A 75 -3.67 14.11 -6.01
N VAL A 76 -3.10 15.23 -6.42
CA VAL A 76 -3.32 16.51 -5.74
C VAL A 76 -4.80 16.88 -5.89
N LEU A 77 -5.50 17.01 -4.76
CA LEU A 77 -6.89 17.41 -4.71
C LEU A 77 -7.05 18.93 -4.59
N SER A 78 -6.18 19.58 -3.81
CA SER A 78 -6.21 21.02 -3.62
C SER A 78 -4.85 21.59 -3.24
N VAL A 79 -4.64 22.86 -3.59
CA VAL A 79 -3.52 23.69 -3.17
C VAL A 79 -4.12 25.03 -2.74
N GLN A 80 -4.02 25.38 -1.46
CA GLN A 80 -4.70 26.57 -0.94
C GLN A 80 -3.94 27.22 0.22
N PRO A 81 -4.00 28.56 0.36
CA PRO A 81 -3.50 29.23 1.56
C PRO A 81 -4.39 28.86 2.77
N VAL A 82 -3.76 28.71 3.93
CA VAL A 82 -4.40 28.46 5.22
C VAL A 82 -3.74 29.33 6.29
N SER A 83 -4.51 29.74 7.29
CA SER A 83 -4.07 30.58 8.42
C SER A 83 -4.78 30.13 9.69
N GLY A 84 -4.13 30.25 10.85
CA GLY A 84 -4.73 29.88 12.14
C GLY A 84 -5.01 28.38 12.28
N GLU A 85 -4.16 27.54 11.68
CA GLU A 85 -4.25 26.09 11.86
C GLU A 85 -3.79 25.72 13.28
N PRO A 86 -4.41 24.73 13.96
CA PRO A 86 -4.07 24.37 15.34
C PRO A 86 -2.60 24.02 15.59
N PHE A 87 -1.90 23.62 14.54
CA PHE A 87 -0.49 23.21 14.55
C PHE A 87 0.46 24.26 13.95
N MET A 88 -0.05 25.38 13.42
CA MET A 88 0.77 26.47 12.89
C MET A 88 0.07 27.83 13.04
N ASP A 89 0.69 28.71 13.82
CA ASP A 89 0.26 30.09 14.04
C ASP A 89 0.84 31.07 13.00
N ARG A 90 0.77 30.68 11.72
CA ARG A 90 1.25 31.46 10.57
C ARG A 90 0.50 31.09 9.30
N GLU A 91 0.58 31.95 8.30
CA GLU A 91 0.14 31.60 6.95
C GLU A 91 1.01 30.48 6.37
N ALA A 92 0.35 29.52 5.72
CA ALA A 92 0.95 28.38 5.06
C ALA A 92 0.17 27.98 3.81
N THR A 93 0.80 27.22 2.92
CA THR A 93 0.12 26.59 1.77
C THR A 93 -0.17 25.13 2.11
N ARG A 94 -1.45 24.75 2.13
CA ARG A 94 -1.88 23.36 2.31
C ARG A 94 -2.01 22.68 0.96
N ILE A 95 -1.34 21.53 0.81
CA ILE A 95 -1.43 20.66 -0.35
C ILE A 95 -2.12 19.37 0.09
N THR A 96 -3.28 19.06 -0.48
CA THR A 96 -4.05 17.84 -0.18
C THR A 96 -3.76 16.79 -1.25
N ILE A 97 -3.34 15.59 -0.85
CA ILE A 97 -3.01 14.50 -1.77
C ILE A 97 -3.88 13.28 -1.44
N PHE A 98 -4.58 12.76 -2.45
CA PHE A 98 -5.35 11.52 -2.34
C PHE A 98 -4.53 10.32 -2.78
N LEU A 99 -4.35 9.37 -1.86
CA LEU A 99 -3.73 8.08 -2.12
C LEU A 99 -4.83 7.07 -2.47
N SER A 100 -4.87 6.61 -3.72
CA SER A 100 -5.75 5.52 -4.12
C SER A 100 -5.18 4.17 -3.69
N ILE A 101 -6.01 3.12 -3.65
CA ILE A 101 -5.57 1.73 -3.39
C ILE A 101 -4.48 1.23 -4.35
N PHE A 102 -4.33 1.87 -5.51
CA PHE A 102 -3.31 1.51 -6.49
C PHE A 102 -1.97 2.22 -6.28
N ASN A 103 -1.91 3.22 -5.42
CA ASN A 103 -0.68 3.96 -5.12
C ASN A 103 0.20 3.19 -4.13
N VAL A 104 1.46 3.63 -3.98
CA VAL A 104 2.34 3.14 -2.93
C VAL A 104 1.87 3.72 -1.58
N HIS A 105 1.54 2.85 -0.63
CA HIS A 105 1.07 3.23 0.71
C HIS A 105 2.21 3.37 1.72
N VAL A 106 3.32 3.94 1.25
CA VAL A 106 4.49 4.30 2.07
C VAL A 106 4.70 5.79 1.92
N GLN A 107 4.57 6.52 3.03
CA GLN A 107 4.77 7.97 3.11
C GLN A 107 6.19 8.26 3.63
N ARG A 108 6.86 9.27 3.05
CA ARG A 108 8.25 9.63 3.34
C ARG A 108 8.39 11.12 3.58
#